data_AF-H9FJ52-F1
#
_entry.id   AF-H9FJ52-F1
#
_cell.length_a   1.000
_cell.length_b   1.000
_cell.length_c   1.000
_cell.angle_alpha   90.00
_cell.angle_beta   90.00
_cell.angle_gamma   90.00
#
_symmetry.space_group_name_H-M   'P 1'
#
loop_
_entity.id
_entity.type
_entity.pdbx_description
1 polymer ?
#
loop_
_entity_poly.entity_id
_entity_poly.type
_entity_poly.pdbx_seq_one_letter_code
_entity_poly.pdbx_strand_id
1 'polypeptide(L)'
;PRGEKGFRGETGPQGPRGQPGPPGPPGAPGPRKQMDINAAIQALIESNTALQMENYQNTEVTLIDHSEEIFKTLNYLSNLLHSIKNPLGTRDNPARICKDLLNCEQKVSDGKYWIDPNLGCPSDAIEVFCNFSAGGQTCLPPVSGTKLEFGVGKVQMNFLHLLSSEATHIITIHCLNTPRWTSTQTSGPGLPIGFKGWNGQIFKVNTL
;
A
#
# COMPACT_ATOMS: atom_id res chain seq x y z
N PRO A 1 -91.57 -5.79 3.85
CA PRO A 1 -90.54 -5.45 2.83
C PRO A 1 -89.13 -5.85 3.32
N ARG A 2 -88.40 -6.67 2.55
CA ARG A 2 -87.05 -7.12 2.90
C ARG A 2 -86.04 -6.12 2.30
N GLY A 3 -85.18 -5.54 3.15
CA GLY A 3 -84.24 -4.48 2.78
C GLY A 3 -83.19 -4.94 1.77
N GLU A 4 -82.71 -3.99 0.95
CA GLU A 4 -81.68 -4.23 -0.05
C GLU A 4 -80.38 -4.75 0.57
N LYS A 5 -79.75 -5.69 -0.13
CA LYS A 5 -78.49 -6.31 0.28
C LYS A 5 -77.37 -5.26 0.18
N GLY A 6 -76.68 -5.01 1.29
CA GLY A 6 -75.62 -4.00 1.38
C GLY A 6 -74.49 -4.22 0.36
N PHE A 7 -73.88 -3.11 -0.06
CA PHE A 7 -72.80 -3.08 -1.03
C PHE A 7 -71.57 -3.85 -0.56
N ARG A 8 -70.87 -4.48 -1.51
CA ARG A 8 -69.65 -5.25 -1.27
C ARG A 8 -68.53 -4.31 -0.81
N GLY A 9 -67.86 -4.66 0.28
CA GLY A 9 -66.77 -3.87 0.85
C GLY A 9 -65.59 -3.69 -0.13
N GLU A 10 -64.84 -2.61 0.07
CA GLU A 10 -63.70 -2.22 -0.77
C GLU A 10 -62.55 -3.25 -0.72
N THR A 11 -61.84 -3.37 -1.83
CA THR A 11 -60.65 -4.24 -1.95
C THR A 11 -59.52 -3.71 -1.06
N GLY A 12 -58.90 -4.60 -0.28
CA GLY A 12 -57.82 -4.24 0.63
C GLY A 12 -56.58 -3.66 -0.06
N PRO A 13 -55.70 -2.97 0.70
CA PRO A 13 -54.51 -2.32 0.16
C PRO A 13 -53.53 -3.32 -0.44
N GLN A 14 -52.81 -2.90 -1.48
CA GLN A 14 -51.78 -3.71 -2.12
C GLN A 14 -50.62 -3.94 -1.13
N GLY A 15 -50.13 -5.19 -1.06
CA GLY A 15 -49.04 -5.57 -0.17
C GLY A 15 -47.71 -4.87 -0.50
N PRO A 16 -46.76 -4.86 0.44
CA PRO A 16 -45.46 -4.22 0.26
C PRO A 16 -44.66 -4.88 -0.87
N ARG A 17 -43.87 -4.07 -1.57
CA ARG A 17 -42.99 -4.53 -2.66
C ARG A 17 -41.91 -5.46 -2.10
N GLY A 18 -41.67 -6.58 -2.78
CA GLY A 18 -40.64 -7.55 -2.39
C GLY A 18 -39.22 -6.97 -2.41
N GLN A 19 -38.32 -7.59 -1.64
CA GLN A 19 -36.91 -7.17 -1.59
C GLN A 19 -36.20 -7.38 -2.93
N PRO A 20 -35.20 -6.54 -3.28
CA PRO A 20 -34.36 -6.74 -4.46
C PRO A 20 -33.70 -8.12 -4.44
N GLY A 21 -33.58 -8.74 -5.62
CA GLY A 21 -32.88 -10.01 -5.77
C GLY A 21 -31.38 -9.91 -5.47
N PRO A 22 -30.71 -11.04 -5.21
CA PRO A 22 -29.27 -11.07 -4.99
C PRO A 22 -28.50 -10.59 -6.24
N PRO A 23 -27.27 -10.05 -6.08
CA PRO A 23 -26.40 -9.72 -7.20
C PRO A 23 -26.16 -10.92 -8.12
N GLY A 24 -26.04 -10.65 -9.42
CA GLY A 24 -25.71 -11.67 -10.41
C GLY A 24 -24.30 -12.24 -10.22
N PRO A 25 -24.01 -13.43 -10.76
CA PRO A 25 -22.68 -14.02 -10.71
C PRO A 25 -21.63 -13.16 -11.46
N PRO A 26 -20.34 -13.23 -11.08
CA PRO A 26 -19.27 -12.56 -11.81
C PRO A 26 -19.23 -12.93 -13.29
N GLY A 27 -18.88 -11.97 -14.15
CA GLY A 27 -18.69 -12.20 -15.58
C GLY A 27 -17.54 -13.17 -15.86
N ALA A 28 -17.57 -13.81 -17.03
CA ALA A 28 -16.52 -14.72 -17.46
C ALA A 28 -15.15 -14.00 -17.51
N PRO A 29 -14.05 -14.67 -17.13
CA PRO A 29 -12.70 -14.12 -17.28
C PRO A 29 -12.43 -13.73 -18.74
N GLY A 30 -11.85 -12.54 -18.94
CA GLY A 30 -11.43 -12.07 -20.26
C GLY A 30 -10.35 -12.97 -20.89
N PRO A 31 -10.20 -12.94 -22.22
CA PRO A 31 -9.24 -13.78 -22.92
C PRO A 31 -7.80 -13.44 -22.48
N ARG A 32 -7.08 -14.45 -21.99
CA ARG A 32 -5.65 -14.35 -21.71
C ARG A 32 -4.90 -14.43 -23.04
N LYS A 33 -4.25 -13.34 -23.45
CA LYS A 33 -3.24 -13.40 -24.52
C LYS A 33 -2.00 -14.06 -23.94
N GLN A 34 -1.77 -15.32 -24.32
CA GLN A 34 -0.53 -16.01 -24.03
C GLN A 34 0.49 -15.53 -25.08
N MET A 35 1.30 -14.54 -24.69
CA MET A 35 2.45 -14.15 -25.51
C MET A 35 3.48 -15.26 -25.42
N ASP A 36 3.76 -15.91 -26.54
CA ASP A 36 4.88 -16.83 -26.66
C ASP A 36 6.17 -16.01 -26.70
N ILE A 37 6.86 -15.95 -25.55
CA ILE A 37 8.11 -15.21 -25.37
C ILE A 37 9.18 -15.74 -26.34
N ASN A 38 9.16 -17.04 -26.68
CA ASN A 38 10.13 -17.62 -27.60
C ASN A 38 9.92 -17.14 -29.04
N ALA A 39 8.66 -16.98 -29.45
CA ALA A 39 8.32 -16.41 -30.76
C ALA A 39 8.71 -14.92 -30.85
N ALA A 40 8.53 -14.16 -29.77
CA ALA A 40 8.95 -12.75 -29.72
C ALA A 40 10.48 -12.61 -29.78
N ILE A 41 11.22 -13.50 -29.09
CA ILE A 41 12.69 -13.55 -29.14
C ILE A 41 13.16 -13.94 -30.55
N GLN A 42 12.53 -14.92 -31.20
CA GLN A 42 12.89 -15.28 -32.58
C GLN A 42 12.64 -14.13 -33.57
N ALA A 43 11.51 -13.42 -33.47
CA ALA A 43 11.23 -12.27 -34.31
C ALA A 43 12.26 -11.13 -34.15
N LEU A 44 12.76 -10.91 -32.92
CA LEU A 44 13.84 -9.97 -32.66
C LEU A 44 15.16 -10.44 -33.29
N ILE A 45 15.50 -11.72 -33.19
CA ILE A 45 16.70 -12.28 -33.82
C ILE A 45 16.62 -12.14 -35.35
N GLU A 46 15.47 -12.46 -35.95
CA GLU A 46 15.26 -12.33 -37.40
C GLU A 46 15.39 -10.88 -37.88
N SER A 47 14.84 -9.91 -37.13
CA SER A 47 15.00 -8.48 -37.42
C SER A 47 16.47 -8.02 -37.36
N ASN A 48 17.24 -8.51 -36.38
CA ASN A 48 18.67 -8.22 -36.27
C ASN A 48 19.49 -8.85 -37.41
N THR A 49 19.12 -10.05 -37.86
CA THR A 49 19.78 -10.69 -39.02
C THR A 49 19.46 -10.00 -40.34
N ALA A 50 18.26 -9.44 -40.50
CA ALA A 50 17.89 -8.66 -41.68
C ALA A 50 18.67 -7.34 -41.76
N LEU A 51 18.91 -6.68 -40.62
CA LEU A 51 19.74 -5.48 -40.53
C LEU A 51 21.24 -5.74 -40.82
N GLN A 52 21.73 -6.97 -40.59
CA GLN A 52 23.12 -7.35 -40.86
C GLN A 52 23.45 -7.44 -42.37
N MET A 53 22.47 -7.67 -43.24
CA MET A 53 22.71 -7.82 -44.68
C MET A 53 22.90 -6.47 -45.42
N GLU A 54 22.54 -5.33 -44.82
CA GLU A 54 22.69 -4.01 -45.46
C GLU A 54 24.03 -3.30 -45.16
N ASN A 55 24.84 -3.78 -44.20
CA ASN A 55 26.04 -3.06 -43.71
C ASN A 55 27.39 -3.69 -44.10
N TYR A 56 27.47 -4.36 -45.24
CA TYR A 56 28.73 -4.84 -45.83
C TYR A 56 29.53 -3.70 -46.49
N GLN A 57 29.97 -2.70 -45.70
CA GLN A 57 31.06 -1.81 -46.15
C GLN A 57 31.88 -1.07 -45.08
N ASN A 58 31.74 -1.35 -43.77
CA ASN A 58 32.66 -0.81 -42.74
C ASN A 58 32.68 -1.70 -41.48
N THR A 59 33.51 -2.74 -41.48
CA THR A 59 33.48 -3.84 -40.51
C THR A 59 34.41 -3.69 -39.28
N GLU A 60 35.29 -2.70 -39.22
CA GLU A 60 36.18 -2.53 -38.06
C GLU A 60 35.67 -1.54 -37.00
N VAL A 61 34.90 -0.51 -37.38
CA VAL A 61 34.37 0.48 -36.42
C VAL A 61 33.08 -0.02 -35.74
N THR A 62 32.32 -0.90 -36.39
CA THR A 62 31.00 -1.38 -35.94
C THR A 62 31.08 -2.49 -34.87
N LEU A 63 32.12 -3.33 -34.87
CA LEU A 63 32.28 -4.40 -33.88
C LEU A 63 32.71 -3.89 -32.50
N ILE A 64 33.49 -2.81 -32.45
CA ILE A 64 33.92 -2.19 -31.19
C ILE A 64 32.72 -1.50 -30.52
N ASP A 65 31.90 -0.78 -31.30
CA ASP A 65 30.72 -0.06 -30.80
C ASP A 65 29.63 -1.05 -30.30
N HIS A 66 29.41 -2.16 -31.02
CA HIS A 66 28.51 -3.23 -30.55
C HIS A 66 29.02 -3.90 -29.27
N SER A 67 30.33 -4.09 -29.11
CA SER A 67 30.87 -4.62 -27.87
C SER A 67 30.70 -3.64 -26.70
N GLU A 68 30.88 -2.34 -26.93
CA GLU A 68 30.67 -1.29 -25.94
C GLU A 68 29.20 -1.21 -25.51
N GLU A 69 28.26 -1.28 -26.45
CA GLU A 69 26.82 -1.34 -26.17
C GLU A 69 26.44 -2.57 -25.34
N ILE A 70 26.95 -3.76 -25.67
CA ILE A 70 26.72 -4.97 -24.88
C ILE A 70 27.24 -4.79 -23.44
N PHE A 71 28.45 -4.26 -23.26
CA PHE A 71 28.99 -3.99 -21.93
C PHE A 71 28.17 -2.94 -21.17
N LYS A 72 27.67 -1.89 -21.83
CA LYS A 72 26.77 -0.91 -21.24
C LYS A 72 25.48 -1.58 -20.75
N THR A 73 24.86 -2.44 -21.57
CA THR A 73 23.66 -3.18 -21.17
C THR A 73 23.91 -4.12 -20.00
N LEU A 74 25.01 -4.88 -20.02
CA LEU A 74 25.37 -5.78 -18.92
C LEU A 74 25.61 -5.01 -17.61
N ASN A 75 26.32 -3.88 -17.68
CA ASN A 75 26.56 -3.04 -16.51
C ASN A 75 25.24 -2.44 -15.98
N TYR A 76 24.36 -1.99 -16.87
CA TYR A 76 23.02 -1.53 -16.50
C TYR A 76 22.23 -2.63 -15.78
N LEU A 77 22.17 -3.84 -16.34
CA LEU A 77 21.43 -4.97 -15.75
C LEU A 77 22.02 -5.38 -14.40
N SER A 78 23.35 -5.38 -14.28
CA SER A 78 24.05 -5.66 -13.01
C SER A 78 23.67 -4.63 -11.94
N ASN A 79 23.70 -3.34 -12.29
CA ASN A 79 23.34 -2.26 -11.37
C ASN A 79 21.85 -2.28 -11.01
N LEU A 80 20.98 -2.59 -11.97
CA LEU A 80 19.54 -2.76 -11.73
C LEU A 80 19.29 -3.90 -10.75
N LEU A 81 19.92 -5.06 -10.97
CA LEU A 81 19.80 -6.21 -10.07
C LEU A 81 20.32 -5.88 -8.68
N HIS A 82 21.46 -5.17 -8.59
CA HIS A 82 22.00 -4.72 -7.31
C HIS A 82 21.04 -3.76 -6.59
N SER A 83 20.43 -2.83 -7.33
CA SER A 83 19.44 -1.87 -6.81
C SER A 83 18.17 -2.54 -6.30
N ILE A 84 17.72 -3.63 -6.94
CA ILE A 84 16.56 -4.42 -6.48
C ILE A 84 16.91 -5.19 -5.20
N LYS A 85 18.13 -5.75 -5.14
CA LYS A 85 18.60 -6.50 -3.98
C LYS A 85 18.83 -5.61 -2.76
N ASN A 86 19.36 -4.40 -2.98
CA ASN A 86 19.75 -3.44 -1.95
C ASN A 86 19.07 -2.09 -2.21
N PRO A 87 17.77 -1.95 -1.88
CA PRO A 87 17.06 -0.70 -2.08
C PRO A 87 17.67 0.42 -1.24
N LEU A 88 17.73 1.64 -1.80
CA LEU A 88 18.32 2.79 -1.12
C LEU A 88 17.35 3.48 -0.14
N GLY A 89 16.04 3.19 -0.25
CA GLY A 89 14.99 3.88 0.52
C GLY A 89 14.69 5.29 -0.02
N THR A 90 14.90 5.51 -1.32
CA THR A 90 14.53 6.75 -2.03
C THR A 90 13.16 6.58 -2.70
N ARG A 91 12.55 7.68 -3.16
CA ARG A 91 11.24 7.60 -3.83
C ARG A 91 11.24 6.69 -5.07
N ASP A 92 12.34 6.69 -5.82
CA ASP A 92 12.48 5.87 -7.04
C ASP A 92 12.93 4.43 -6.72
N ASN A 93 13.52 4.21 -5.55
CA ASN A 93 13.97 2.90 -5.09
C ASN A 93 13.62 2.70 -3.59
N PRO A 94 12.32 2.58 -3.28
CA PRO A 94 11.86 2.44 -1.91
C PRO A 94 12.22 1.06 -1.36
N ALA A 95 12.46 0.98 -0.05
CA ALA A 95 12.60 -0.31 0.62
C ALA A 95 11.22 -0.86 1.02
N ARG A 96 11.09 -2.15 1.34
CA ARG A 96 9.80 -2.69 1.78
C ARG A 96 9.35 -2.11 3.14
N ILE A 97 10.24 -2.12 4.13
CA ILE A 97 10.08 -1.49 5.45
C ILE A 97 11.45 -1.02 5.96
N CYS A 98 11.46 -0.15 6.97
CA CYS A 98 12.71 0.36 7.55
C CYS A 98 13.60 -0.76 8.10
N LYS A 99 13.01 -1.83 8.62
CA LYS A 99 13.76 -3.00 9.11
C LYS A 99 14.53 -3.71 8.01
N ASP A 100 13.95 -3.83 6.82
CA ASP A 100 14.59 -4.45 5.67
C ASP A 100 15.73 -3.56 5.15
N LEU A 101 15.51 -2.24 5.13
CA LEU A 101 16.54 -1.26 4.77
C LEU A 101 17.74 -1.30 5.74
N LEU A 102 17.48 -1.48 7.05
CA LEU A 102 18.54 -1.66 8.06
C LEU A 102 19.35 -2.93 7.84
N ASN A 103 18.71 -4.00 7.37
CA ASN A 103 19.34 -5.29 7.15
C ASN A 103 20.11 -5.36 5.82
N CYS A 104 20.03 -4.34 4.97
CA CYS A 104 20.82 -4.25 3.75
C CYS A 104 22.31 -3.95 4.07
N GLU A 105 23.21 -4.28 3.15
CA GLU A 105 24.68 -4.14 3.33
C GLU A 105 25.18 -2.67 3.36
N GLN A 106 24.27 -1.68 3.35
CA GLN A 106 24.58 -0.26 3.34
C GLN A 106 24.53 0.37 4.74
N LYS A 107 25.38 1.37 4.97
CA LYS A 107 25.28 2.20 6.18
C LYS A 107 24.08 3.13 6.08
N VAL A 108 23.20 3.05 7.06
CA VAL A 108 22.00 3.89 7.17
C VAL A 108 22.01 4.69 8.48
N SER A 109 21.33 5.84 8.48
CA SER A 109 21.24 6.76 9.62
C SER A 109 19.79 7.18 9.83
N ASP A 110 19.39 7.45 11.07
CA ASP A 110 18.01 7.84 11.36
C ASP A 110 17.55 9.02 10.49
N GLY A 111 16.34 8.94 9.95
CA GLY A 111 15.89 9.97 9.03
C GLY A 111 14.64 9.61 8.25
N LYS A 112 14.33 10.44 7.26
CA LYS A 112 13.21 10.25 6.34
C LYS A 112 13.62 9.38 5.17
N TYR A 113 12.81 8.36 4.90
CA TYR A 113 13.00 7.41 3.81
C TYR A 113 11.67 7.09 3.15
N TRP A 114 11.74 6.52 1.95
CA TRP A 114 10.58 6.00 1.23
C TRP A 114 10.53 4.49 1.37
N ILE A 115 9.34 3.99 1.71
CA ILE A 115 9.06 2.57 1.77
C ILE A 115 7.83 2.19 0.95
N ASP A 116 7.79 0.94 0.50
CA ASP A 116 6.69 0.36 -0.25
C ASP A 116 6.27 -1.02 0.33
N PRO A 117 5.49 -1.03 1.42
CA PRO A 117 5.10 -2.25 2.13
C PRO A 117 4.34 -3.28 1.29
N ASN A 118 3.44 -2.83 0.41
CA ASN A 118 2.67 -3.69 -0.50
C ASN A 118 3.46 -4.14 -1.73
N LEU A 119 4.65 -3.55 -1.97
CA LEU A 119 5.46 -3.75 -3.16
C LEU A 119 4.66 -3.44 -4.45
N GLY A 120 5.22 -3.85 -5.59
CA GLY A 120 4.56 -3.70 -6.88
C GLY A 120 4.92 -2.38 -7.54
N CYS A 121 3.94 -1.50 -7.73
CA CYS A 121 4.17 -0.23 -8.41
C CYS A 121 4.61 0.83 -7.39
N PRO A 122 5.86 1.31 -7.40
CA PRO A 122 6.38 2.19 -6.34
C PRO A 122 5.75 3.59 -6.31
N SER A 123 4.80 3.88 -7.22
CA SER A 123 4.08 5.15 -7.29
C SER A 123 3.25 5.46 -6.05
N ASP A 124 2.83 4.44 -5.28
CA ASP A 124 2.09 4.59 -4.02
C ASP A 124 2.96 4.34 -2.78
N ALA A 125 4.29 4.36 -2.94
CA ALA A 125 5.23 4.34 -1.83
C ALA A 125 4.98 5.53 -0.88
N ILE A 126 5.36 5.36 0.38
CA ILE A 126 5.10 6.32 1.45
C ILE A 126 6.39 6.81 2.09
N GLU A 127 6.46 8.12 2.37
CA GLU A 127 7.55 8.70 3.16
C GLU A 127 7.31 8.43 4.65
N VAL A 128 8.33 7.91 5.32
CA VAL A 128 8.30 7.53 6.74
C VAL A 128 9.56 8.02 7.43
N PHE A 129 9.54 8.08 8.76
CA PHE A 129 10.76 8.20 9.55
C PHE A 129 11.26 6.81 9.92
N CYS A 130 12.47 6.45 9.49
CA CYS A 130 13.14 5.24 9.92
C CYS A 130 14.02 5.55 11.13
N ASN A 131 13.75 4.85 12.24
CA ASN A 131 14.58 4.89 13.44
C ASN A 131 15.44 3.62 13.49
N PHE A 132 16.62 3.69 12.90
CA PHE A 132 17.60 2.61 12.87
C PHE A 132 18.31 2.44 14.22
N SER A 133 18.48 3.53 14.97
CA SER A 133 18.96 3.47 16.36
C SER A 133 18.01 2.66 17.27
N ALA A 134 16.70 2.67 16.98
CA ALA A 134 15.69 1.82 17.63
C ALA A 134 15.46 0.49 16.91
N GLY A 135 16.46 -0.03 16.20
CA GLY A 135 16.40 -1.36 15.59
C GLY A 135 15.62 -1.42 14.28
N GLY A 136 15.37 -0.30 13.61
CA GLY A 136 14.74 -0.22 12.29
C GLY A 136 13.24 -0.02 12.33
N GLN A 137 12.73 0.72 13.33
CA GLN A 137 11.31 1.03 13.44
C GLN A 137 10.85 1.93 12.29
N THR A 138 9.69 1.61 11.73
CA THR A 138 8.98 2.43 10.75
C THR A 138 7.98 3.33 11.47
N CYS A 139 8.27 4.63 11.49
CA CYS A 139 7.45 5.63 12.18
C CYS A 139 6.67 6.47 11.16
N LEU A 140 5.34 6.44 11.25
CA LEU A 140 4.45 7.25 10.43
C LEU A 140 4.17 8.59 11.14
N PRO A 141 4.60 9.74 10.60
CA PRO A 141 4.22 11.03 11.16
C PRO A 141 2.74 11.33 10.89
N PRO A 142 2.01 11.97 11.83
CA PRO A 142 0.65 12.41 11.56
C PRO A 142 0.64 13.55 10.53
N VAL A 143 -0.46 13.71 9.78
CA VAL A 143 -0.65 14.80 8.80
C VAL A 143 -0.57 16.18 9.45
N SER A 144 -0.94 16.28 10.73
CA SER A 144 -0.71 17.45 11.57
C SER A 144 -0.57 17.03 13.03
N GLY A 145 0.12 17.84 13.84
CA GLY A 145 0.22 17.59 15.28
C GLY A 145 -1.10 17.67 16.07
N THR A 146 -2.20 18.01 15.40
CA THR A 146 -3.55 18.16 15.98
C THR A 146 -4.55 17.13 15.46
N LYS A 147 -4.17 16.28 14.51
CA LYS A 147 -5.05 15.27 13.90
C LYS A 147 -4.47 13.87 14.08
N LEU A 148 -5.32 12.92 14.45
CA LEU A 148 -5.01 11.49 14.50
C LEU A 148 -5.20 10.85 13.11
N GLU A 149 -4.54 11.41 12.10
CA GLU A 149 -4.59 10.98 10.71
C GLU A 149 -3.17 10.93 10.16
N PHE A 150 -2.82 9.89 9.39
CA PHE A 150 -1.44 9.64 8.95
C PHE A 150 -1.21 9.77 7.45
N GLY A 151 -2.26 10.03 6.65
CA GLY A 151 -2.13 10.17 5.20
C GLY A 151 -1.71 8.89 4.46
N VAL A 152 -1.70 7.74 5.12
CA VAL A 152 -1.34 6.45 4.54
C VAL A 152 -2.59 5.70 4.10
N GLY A 153 -2.57 5.19 2.86
CA GLY A 153 -3.67 4.39 2.31
C GLY A 153 -3.88 3.08 3.08
N LYS A 154 -5.14 2.59 3.10
CA LYS A 154 -5.52 1.36 3.81
C LYS A 154 -4.68 0.14 3.42
N VAL A 155 -4.32 0.02 2.13
CA VAL A 155 -3.51 -1.11 1.63
C VAL A 155 -2.12 -1.08 2.26
N GLN A 156 -1.41 0.06 2.16
CA GLN A 156 -0.09 0.21 2.76
C GLN A 156 -0.11 -0.02 4.28
N MET A 157 -1.13 0.50 4.97
CA MET A 157 -1.28 0.30 6.41
C MET A 157 -1.51 -1.17 6.78
N ASN A 158 -2.30 -1.92 6.00
CA ASN A 158 -2.51 -3.35 6.23
C ASN A 158 -1.21 -4.15 6.08
N PHE A 159 -0.38 -3.83 5.08
CA PHE A 159 0.92 -4.47 4.91
C PHE A 159 1.88 -4.10 6.04
N LEU A 160 1.90 -2.85 6.50
CA LEU A 160 2.68 -2.49 7.70
C LEU A 160 2.27 -3.29 8.93
N HIS A 161 0.97 -3.49 9.15
CA HIS A 161 0.47 -4.35 10.23
C HIS A 161 0.90 -5.81 10.07
N LEU A 162 0.90 -6.34 8.84
CA LEU A 162 1.33 -7.71 8.57
C LEU A 162 2.85 -7.89 8.79
N LEU A 163 3.63 -6.86 8.49
CA LEU A 163 5.10 -6.89 8.53
C LEU A 163 5.68 -6.50 9.89
N SER A 164 4.84 -6.14 10.86
CA SER A 164 5.25 -5.70 12.19
C SER A 164 4.72 -6.64 13.26
N SER A 165 5.55 -6.98 14.24
CA SER A 165 5.12 -7.77 15.41
C SER A 165 4.45 -6.91 16.49
N GLU A 166 4.78 -5.63 16.55
CA GLU A 166 4.30 -4.68 17.55
C GLU A 166 4.13 -3.29 16.94
N ALA A 167 3.31 -2.45 17.58
CA ALA A 167 3.12 -1.07 17.20
C ALA A 167 2.88 -0.22 18.46
N THR A 168 3.51 0.96 18.51
CA THR A 168 3.37 1.91 19.61
C THR A 168 3.01 3.29 19.06
N HIS A 169 2.09 3.98 19.73
CA HIS A 169 1.72 5.36 19.42
C HIS A 169 1.59 6.15 20.72
N ILE A 170 2.32 7.25 20.82
CA ILE A 170 2.31 8.17 21.97
C ILE A 170 1.42 9.37 21.61
N ILE A 171 0.38 9.62 22.42
CA ILE A 171 -0.56 10.74 22.24
C ILE A 171 -0.51 11.65 23.47
N THR A 172 -0.23 12.93 23.25
CA THR A 172 -0.23 13.96 24.30
C THR A 172 -1.53 14.75 24.27
N ILE A 173 -2.22 14.84 25.40
CA ILE A 173 -3.46 15.63 25.53
C ILE A 173 -3.17 16.84 26.40
N HIS A 174 -3.25 18.02 25.79
CA HIS A 174 -3.18 19.29 26.51
C HIS A 174 -4.57 19.64 27.04
N CYS A 175 -4.67 19.93 28.33
CA CYS A 175 -5.91 20.35 28.99
C CYS A 175 -5.71 21.64 29.78
N LEU A 176 -6.73 22.50 29.78
CA LEU A 176 -6.78 23.71 30.61
C LEU A 176 -7.91 23.56 31.63
N ASN A 177 -7.60 23.75 32.91
CA ASN A 177 -8.54 23.75 34.04
C ASN A 177 -9.37 22.45 34.26
N THR A 178 -9.15 21.40 33.47
CA THR A 178 -9.86 20.11 33.59
C THR A 178 -8.85 18.95 33.52
N PRO A 179 -8.29 18.50 34.66
CA PRO A 179 -7.39 17.35 34.65
C PRO A 179 -8.13 16.10 34.17
N ARG A 180 -7.48 15.32 33.30
CA ARG A 180 -8.09 14.13 32.68
C ARG A 180 -7.59 12.80 33.27
N TRP A 181 -6.49 12.85 34.01
CA TRP A 181 -5.85 11.71 34.67
C TRP A 181 -5.64 12.02 36.16
N THR A 182 -6.71 11.95 36.95
CA THR A 182 -6.59 11.97 38.42
C THR A 182 -7.06 10.63 38.98
N SER A 183 -6.07 9.84 39.39
CA SER A 183 -6.24 8.71 40.28
C SER A 183 -6.91 9.19 41.57
N THR A 184 -7.95 8.48 41.98
CA THR A 184 -8.54 8.45 43.33
C THR A 184 -9.11 9.79 43.88
N GLN A 185 -10.45 9.85 43.93
CA GLN A 185 -11.30 10.65 44.85
C GLN A 185 -11.85 12.02 44.47
N THR A 186 -11.64 12.58 43.28
CA THR A 186 -12.40 13.79 42.89
C THR A 186 -13.47 13.49 41.86
N SER A 187 -14.70 13.43 42.34
CA SER A 187 -15.96 13.46 41.58
C SER A 187 -16.11 14.79 40.83
N GLY A 188 -15.27 15.01 39.81
CA GLY A 188 -15.49 16.02 38.79
C GLY A 188 -16.21 15.40 37.58
N PRO A 189 -17.09 16.13 36.87
CA PRO A 189 -17.90 15.62 35.75
C PRO A 189 -17.08 15.41 34.45
N GLY A 190 -15.81 15.05 34.56
CA GLY A 190 -14.95 14.78 33.42
C GLY A 190 -15.18 13.36 32.91
N LEU A 191 -15.74 13.21 31.70
CA LEU A 191 -15.82 11.92 31.02
C LEU A 191 -14.42 11.26 30.95
N PRO A 192 -14.28 9.97 31.28
CA PRO A 192 -13.00 9.26 31.13
C PRO A 192 -12.57 9.26 29.67
N ILE A 193 -11.28 9.51 29.42
CA ILE A 193 -10.71 9.43 28.07
C ILE A 193 -10.55 7.96 27.69
N GLY A 194 -11.01 7.61 26.48
CA GLY A 194 -10.73 6.35 25.84
C GLY A 194 -10.19 6.57 24.43
N PHE A 195 -9.29 5.70 24.01
CA PHE A 195 -8.74 5.70 22.65
C PHE A 195 -9.33 4.53 21.89
N LYS A 196 -9.86 4.78 20.70
CA LYS A 196 -10.33 3.72 19.82
C LYS A 196 -9.19 3.30 18.89
N GLY A 197 -8.78 2.05 18.99
CA GLY A 197 -7.84 1.42 18.07
C GLY A 197 -8.46 1.19 16.68
N TRP A 198 -7.60 0.91 15.71
CA TRP A 198 -8.00 0.64 14.33
C TRP A 198 -8.92 -0.59 14.19
N ASN A 199 -8.73 -1.59 15.06
CA ASN A 199 -9.58 -2.78 15.18
C ASN A 199 -10.92 -2.51 15.89
N GLY A 200 -11.18 -1.27 16.33
CA GLY A 200 -12.37 -0.88 17.07
C GLY A 200 -12.29 -1.10 18.59
N GLN A 201 -11.20 -1.69 19.10
CA GLN A 201 -10.96 -1.87 20.54
C GLN A 201 -10.84 -0.51 21.23
N ILE A 202 -11.37 -0.41 22.45
CA ILE A 202 -11.29 0.81 23.25
C ILE A 202 -10.25 0.62 24.36
N PHE A 203 -9.20 1.44 24.35
CA PHE A 203 -8.20 1.53 25.40
C PHE A 203 -8.62 2.61 26.40
N LYS A 204 -8.75 2.24 27.68
CA LYS A 204 -9.04 3.17 28.78
C LYS A 204 -7.91 3.12 29.81
N VAL A 205 -7.87 4.13 30.67
CA VAL A 205 -6.94 4.17 31.80
C VAL A 205 -7.15 2.93 32.69
N ASN A 206 -6.06 2.25 33.04
CA ASN A 206 -6.03 1.06 33.91
C ASN A 206 -6.76 -0.19 33.37
N THR A 207 -6.99 -0.30 32.06
CA THR A 207 -7.45 -1.54 31.43
C THR A 207 -6.40 -2.04 30.46
N LEU A 208 -5.55 -2.96 30.92
CA LEU A 208 -4.80 -3.92 30.10
C LEU A 208 -5.43 -5.30 30.29
#